data_AF-A0A7S0E9L5-F1
#
_entry.id   AF-A0A7S0E9L5-F1
#
_cell.length_a   1.000
_cell.length_b   1.000
_cell.length_c   1.000
_cell.angle_alpha   90.00
_cell.angle_beta   90.00
_cell.angle_gamma   90.00
#
_symmetry.space_group_name_H-M   'P 1'
#
loop_
_entity.id
_entity.type
_entity.pdbx_description
1 polymer ?
#
loop_
_entity_poly.entity_id
_entity_poly.type
_entity_poly.pdbx_seq_one_letter_code
_entity_poly.pdbx_strand_id
1 'polypeptide(L)'
;SSFVAMSLVYRTKRMLYYGNELPILMQNENGPCPLLALANVLLLRGGIHIHPDYSEVTFEDLSARLAEHMLDKSATLSESDEELRANQQQNLADGMSLFPKLQRGLDVNVGFTKIDAFEYSEDQVIFDLLNVRLVHGWLSDPQDAATHGVVGMLTYNQLVEKVIEVSSLSQPSTPA
;
A
#
# COMPACT_ATOMS: atom_id res chain seq x y z
N SER A 1 27.36 25.04 6.06
CA SER A 1 27.04 23.76 6.72
C SER A 1 26.09 22.97 5.86
N SER A 2 26.56 21.85 5.31
CA SER A 2 25.72 20.90 4.58
C SER A 2 24.75 20.23 5.55
N PHE A 3 23.45 20.38 5.31
CA PHE A 3 22.45 19.49 5.89
C PHE A 3 22.73 18.09 5.30
N VAL A 4 23.33 17.20 6.09
CA VAL A 4 23.30 15.77 5.77
C VAL A 4 21.87 15.36 6.06
N ALA A 5 21.09 15.09 5.02
CA ALA A 5 19.80 14.43 5.19
C ALA A 5 20.08 13.08 5.89
N MET A 6 19.58 12.90 7.12
CA MET A 6 19.62 11.59 7.76
C MET A 6 18.87 10.62 6.85
N SER A 7 19.55 9.57 6.40
CA SER A 7 18.88 8.46 5.73
C SER A 7 17.88 7.84 6.69
N LEU A 8 16.65 7.63 6.21
CA LEU A 8 15.64 6.97 7.03
C LEU A 8 16.03 5.50 7.19
N VAL A 9 16.03 5.00 8.42
CA VAL A 9 16.41 3.62 8.75
C VAL A 9 15.28 2.86 9.39
N TYR A 10 15.18 1.58 9.04
CA TYR A 10 14.20 0.63 9.54
C TYR A 10 14.91 -0.48 10.29
N ARG A 11 14.51 -0.73 11.54
CA ARG A 11 15.08 -1.81 12.34
C ARG A 11 14.59 -3.17 11.87
N THR A 12 15.44 -4.17 11.99
CA THR A 12 15.05 -5.56 11.73
C THR A 12 14.76 -6.28 13.04
N LYS A 13 13.90 -7.28 12.97
CA LYS A 13 13.65 -8.25 14.04
C LYS A 13 13.67 -9.64 13.43
N ARG A 14 14.41 -10.55 14.04
CA ARG A 14 14.39 -11.96 13.62
C ARG A 14 13.12 -12.66 14.10
N MET A 15 12.54 -13.47 13.23
CA MET A 15 11.42 -14.33 13.54
C MET A 15 11.56 -15.70 12.88
N LEU A 16 11.01 -16.73 13.52
CA LEU A 16 10.90 -18.05 12.94
C LEU A 16 9.63 -18.13 12.08
N TYR A 17 9.77 -18.42 10.80
CA TYR A 17 8.66 -18.56 9.85
C TYR A 17 8.82 -19.85 9.04
N TYR A 18 7.88 -20.78 9.19
CA TYR A 18 7.94 -22.14 8.60
C TYR A 18 9.30 -22.84 8.80
N GLY A 19 9.91 -22.70 9.98
CA GLY A 19 11.20 -23.32 10.31
C GLY A 19 12.44 -22.55 9.84
N ASN A 20 12.27 -21.43 9.12
CA ASN A 20 13.36 -20.56 8.68
C ASN A 20 13.44 -19.32 9.56
N GLU A 21 14.65 -18.94 9.99
CA GLU A 21 14.87 -17.66 10.67
C GLU A 21 14.98 -16.55 9.62
N LEU A 22 14.02 -15.63 9.62
CA LEU A 22 13.94 -14.52 8.66
C LEU A 22 13.90 -13.18 9.38
N PRO A 23 14.54 -12.13 8.85
CA PRO A 23 14.35 -10.77 9.31
C PRO A 23 12.99 -10.22 8.83
N ILE A 24 12.31 -9.51 9.71
CA ILE A 24 11.21 -8.59 9.36
C ILE A 24 11.60 -7.17 9.71
N LEU A 25 11.07 -6.22 8.97
CA LEU A 25 11.24 -4.79 9.19
C LEU A 25 10.21 -4.31 10.21
N MET A 26 10.69 -3.50 11.15
CA MET A 26 9.94 -2.93 12.25
C MET A 26 9.69 -1.45 11.99
N GLN A 27 8.50 -0.98 12.40
CA GLN A 27 8.13 0.42 12.30
C GLN A 27 8.38 1.13 13.63
N ASN A 28 9.12 2.24 13.59
CA ASN A 28 9.41 3.06 14.77
C ASN A 28 8.55 4.34 14.84
N GLU A 29 8.05 4.84 13.71
CA GLU A 29 7.26 6.08 13.60
C GLU A 29 6.09 5.89 12.61
N ASN A 30 5.06 6.72 12.71
CA ASN A 30 3.93 6.71 11.77
C ASN A 30 4.39 7.16 10.36
N GLY A 31 3.85 6.54 9.31
CA GLY A 31 4.16 6.90 7.92
C GLY A 31 4.53 5.71 7.04
N PRO A 32 5.67 5.04 7.26
CA PRO A 32 6.22 4.05 6.32
C PRO A 32 5.49 2.70 6.35
N CYS A 33 4.36 2.58 7.03
CA CYS A 33 3.64 1.31 7.18
C CYS A 33 3.29 0.61 5.86
N PRO A 34 2.91 1.29 4.76
CA PRO A 34 2.61 0.60 3.50
C PRO A 34 3.86 -0.01 2.87
N LEU A 35 4.99 0.73 2.89
CA LEU A 35 6.28 0.25 2.38
C LEU A 35 6.76 -0.96 3.18
N LEU A 36 6.72 -0.88 4.51
CA LEU A 36 7.16 -1.95 5.40
C LEU A 36 6.25 -3.18 5.31
N ALA A 37 4.94 -3.00 5.13
CA ALA A 37 4.00 -4.09 4.91
C ALA A 37 4.33 -4.85 3.61
N LEU A 38 4.54 -4.14 2.50
CA LEU A 38 4.94 -4.73 1.22
C LEU A 38 6.26 -5.49 1.35
N ALA A 39 7.28 -4.86 1.92
CA ALA A 39 8.58 -5.47 2.12
C ALA A 39 8.52 -6.72 3.00
N ASN A 40 7.79 -6.68 4.12
CA ASN A 40 7.64 -7.83 5.01
C ASN A 40 6.92 -9.00 4.33
N VAL A 41 5.89 -8.74 3.51
CA VAL A 41 5.25 -9.79 2.71
C VAL A 41 6.28 -10.45 1.78
N LEU A 42 7.13 -9.66 1.13
CA LEU A 42 8.15 -10.20 0.21
C LEU A 42 9.29 -10.91 0.93
N LEU A 43 9.72 -10.43 2.11
CA LEU A 43 10.69 -11.14 2.96
C LEU A 43 10.17 -12.53 3.35
N LEU A 44 8.92 -12.60 3.81
CA LEU A 44 8.28 -13.86 4.20
C LEU A 44 8.06 -14.81 3.02
N ARG A 45 7.87 -14.28 1.81
CA ARG A 45 7.74 -15.07 0.57
C ARG A 45 9.09 -15.45 -0.06
N GLY A 46 10.22 -14.94 0.45
CA GLY A 46 11.53 -15.09 -0.20
C GLY A 46 11.66 -14.29 -1.51
N GLY A 47 10.82 -13.28 -1.72
CA GLY A 47 10.88 -12.39 -2.88
C GLY A 47 11.99 -11.34 -2.77
N ILE A 48 12.30 -10.90 -1.55
CA ILE A 48 13.46 -10.08 -1.23
C ILE A 48 14.20 -10.68 -0.04
N HIS A 49 15.48 -10.33 0.11
CA HIS A 49 16.35 -10.88 1.15
C HIS A 49 17.06 -9.76 1.90
N ILE A 50 17.26 -9.94 3.21
CA ILE A 50 18.12 -9.10 4.06
C ILE A 50 19.05 -10.05 4.82
N HIS A 51 20.34 -9.73 4.90
CA HIS A 51 21.29 -10.57 5.62
C HIS A 51 20.95 -10.62 7.12
N PRO A 52 21.01 -11.78 7.80
CA PRO A 52 20.64 -11.90 9.22
C PRO A 52 21.44 -11.02 10.19
N ASP A 53 22.65 -10.61 9.79
CA ASP A 53 23.51 -9.72 10.58
C ASP A 53 23.12 -8.23 10.49
N TYR A 54 22.21 -7.87 9.59
CA TYR A 54 21.78 -6.49 9.41
C TYR A 54 20.71 -6.17 10.45
N SER A 55 21.06 -5.35 11.45
CA SER A 55 20.11 -4.87 12.46
C SER A 55 19.20 -3.75 11.95
N GLU A 56 19.59 -3.08 10.88
CA GLU A 56 18.87 -1.95 10.28
C GLU A 56 19.06 -1.94 8.75
N VAL A 57 18.08 -1.39 8.03
CA VAL A 57 18.07 -1.22 6.57
C VAL A 57 17.64 0.20 6.25
N THR A 58 18.34 0.87 5.32
CA THR A 58 17.96 2.23 4.92
C THR A 58 16.78 2.22 3.94
N PHE A 59 16.08 3.34 3.80
CA PHE A 59 15.05 3.50 2.78
C PHE A 59 15.59 3.23 1.36
N GLU A 60 16.81 3.68 1.06
CA GLU A 60 17.45 3.49 -0.24
C GLU A 60 17.75 2.01 -0.52
N ASP A 61 18.32 1.29 0.46
CA ASP A 61 18.58 -0.15 0.32
C ASP A 61 17.27 -0.93 0.18
N LEU A 62 16.25 -0.59 0.97
CA LEU A 62 14.94 -1.24 0.87
C LEU A 62 14.28 -0.99 -0.48
N SER A 63 14.29 0.26 -0.95
CA SER A 63 13.70 0.64 -2.24
C SER A 63 14.42 -0.03 -3.41
N ALA A 64 15.75 -0.14 -3.35
CA ALA A 64 16.54 -0.85 -4.36
C ALA A 64 16.15 -2.34 -4.44
N ARG A 65 16.01 -3.01 -3.29
CA ARG A 65 15.57 -4.43 -3.24
C ARG A 65 14.16 -4.64 -3.79
N LEU A 66 13.24 -3.72 -3.51
CA LEU A 66 11.88 -3.77 -4.06
C LEU A 66 11.88 -3.53 -5.58
N ALA A 67 12.67 -2.57 -6.05
CA ALA A 67 12.84 -2.30 -7.48
C ALA A 67 13.43 -3.51 -8.23
N GLU A 68 14.47 -4.13 -7.67
CA GLU A 68 15.08 -5.34 -8.23
C GLU A 68 14.07 -6.49 -8.31
N HIS A 69 13.27 -6.70 -7.25
CA HIS A 69 12.19 -7.70 -7.27
C HIS A 69 11.17 -7.46 -8.38
N MET A 70 10.79 -6.21 -8.63
CA MET A 70 9.87 -5.85 -9.71
C MET A 70 10.47 -6.13 -11.10
N LEU A 71 11.77 -5.83 -11.27
CA LEU A 71 12.49 -6.09 -12.52
C LEU A 71 12.68 -7.58 -12.80
N ASP A 72 12.99 -8.39 -11.79
CA ASP A 72 13.14 -9.83 -11.95
C ASP A 72 11.82 -10.49 -12.40
N LYS A 73 10.69 -10.03 -11.85
CA LYS A 73 9.38 -10.53 -12.28
C LYS A 73 9.02 -10.11 -13.69
N SER A 74 9.35 -8.89 -14.12
CA SER A 74 9.09 -8.48 -15.50
C SER A 74 9.98 -9.24 -16.49
N ALA A 75 11.24 -9.52 -16.13
CA ALA A 75 12.17 -10.27 -16.99
C ALA A 75 11.73 -11.71 -17.26
N THR A 76 10.99 -12.34 -16.33
CA THR A 76 10.41 -13.69 -16.55
C THR A 76 9.26 -13.72 -17.55
N LEU A 77 8.67 -12.58 -17.90
CA LEU A 77 7.66 -12.46 -18.94
C LEU A 77 8.39 -12.30 -20.29
N SER A 78 8.75 -13.43 -20.90
CA SER A 78 9.41 -13.43 -22.21
C SER A 78 8.44 -12.96 -23.29
N GLU A 79 8.47 -11.67 -23.63
CA GLU A 79 7.56 -11.10 -24.63
C GLU A 79 8.33 -10.52 -25.81
N SER A 80 7.94 -10.98 -27.00
CA SER A 80 8.53 -10.62 -28.30
C SER A 80 8.02 -9.28 -28.86
N ASP A 81 7.12 -8.60 -28.14
CA ASP A 81 6.45 -7.40 -28.60
C ASP A 81 7.07 -6.15 -27.96
N GLU A 82 7.56 -5.22 -28.80
CA GLU A 82 8.22 -3.99 -28.36
C GLU A 82 7.26 -3.05 -27.63
N GLU A 83 6.00 -2.97 -28.05
CA GLU A 83 5.00 -2.09 -27.43
C GLU A 83 4.67 -2.54 -26.00
N LEU A 84 4.58 -3.86 -25.82
CA LEU A 84 4.31 -4.46 -24.52
C LEU A 84 5.48 -4.30 -23.55
N ARG A 85 6.72 -4.45 -24.05
CA ARG A 85 7.94 -4.16 -23.27
C ARG A 85 8.01 -2.69 -22.85
N ALA A 86 7.66 -1.76 -23.74
CA ALA A 86 7.64 -0.33 -23.42
C ALA A 86 6.61 -0.02 -22.33
N ASN A 87 5.41 -0.61 -22.41
CA ASN A 87 4.37 -0.48 -21.39
C ASN A 87 4.83 -1.03 -20.03
N GLN A 88 5.44 -2.21 -20.00
CA GLN A 88 6.00 -2.79 -18.77
C GLN A 88 7.08 -1.90 -18.15
N GLN A 89 8.00 -1.37 -18.97
CA GLN A 89 9.05 -0.49 -18.49
C GLN A 89 8.48 0.80 -17.89
N GLN A 90 7.42 1.33 -18.47
CA GLN A 90 6.71 2.51 -17.95
C GLN A 90 6.04 2.19 -16.61
N ASN A 91 5.28 1.09 -16.51
CA ASN A 91 4.62 0.70 -15.27
C ASN A 91 5.63 0.47 -14.12
N LEU A 92 6.81 -0.08 -14.43
CA LEU A 92 7.89 -0.24 -13.46
C LEU A 92 8.44 1.10 -12.99
N ALA A 93 8.69 2.03 -13.92
CA ALA A 93 9.16 3.37 -13.59
C ALA A 93 8.15 4.13 -12.72
N ASP A 94 6.87 4.05 -13.07
CA ASP A 94 5.77 4.66 -12.32
C ASP A 94 5.67 4.03 -10.92
N GLY A 95 5.73 2.71 -10.81
CA GLY A 95 5.74 2.02 -9.52
C GLY A 95 6.91 2.41 -8.62
N MET A 96 8.14 2.50 -9.16
CA MET A 96 9.31 2.94 -8.40
C MET A 96 9.18 4.39 -7.91
N SER A 97 8.51 5.25 -8.69
CA SER A 97 8.25 6.65 -8.31
C SER A 97 7.34 6.78 -7.09
N LEU A 98 6.60 5.73 -6.72
CA LEU A 98 5.69 5.72 -5.57
C LEU A 98 6.39 5.43 -4.23
N PHE A 99 7.62 4.88 -4.21
CA PHE A 99 8.30 4.53 -2.95
C PHE A 99 8.42 5.71 -1.95
N PRO A 100 8.79 6.93 -2.36
CA PRO A 100 8.81 8.09 -1.45
C PRO A 100 7.43 8.49 -0.91
N LYS A 101 6.35 8.14 -1.62
CA LYS A 101 4.97 8.37 -1.15
C LYS A 101 4.60 7.34 -0.09
N LEU A 102 4.90 6.05 -0.32
CA LEU A 102 4.66 4.98 0.65
C LEU A 102 5.40 5.18 1.98
N GLN A 103 6.50 5.93 1.99
CA GLN A 103 7.20 6.33 3.22
C GLN A 103 6.36 7.27 4.10
N ARG A 104 5.49 8.08 3.50
CA ARG A 104 4.64 9.07 4.20
C ARG A 104 3.25 8.53 4.53
N GLY A 105 2.81 7.50 3.81
CA GLY A 105 1.50 6.87 3.97
C GLY A 105 0.86 6.59 2.62
N LEU A 106 -0.21 5.82 2.65
CA LEU A 106 -1.03 5.50 1.50
C LEU A 106 -2.44 6.03 1.77
N ASP A 107 -2.93 6.90 0.90
CA ASP A 107 -4.32 7.35 0.95
C ASP A 107 -5.19 6.34 0.21
N VAL A 108 -6.21 5.82 0.89
CA VAL A 108 -7.10 4.79 0.37
C VAL A 108 -8.53 5.20 0.61
N ASN A 109 -9.36 5.08 -0.42
CA ASN A 109 -10.79 5.27 -0.30
C ASN A 109 -11.49 3.92 -0.48
N VAL A 110 -11.95 3.33 0.63
CA VAL A 110 -12.56 1.99 0.63
C VAL A 110 -14.03 2.05 0.22
N GLY A 111 -14.50 1.01 -0.44
CA GLY A 111 -15.93 0.70 -0.59
C GLY A 111 -16.35 -0.37 0.41
N PHE A 112 -17.62 -0.42 0.80
CA PHE A 112 -18.05 -1.29 1.92
C PHE A 112 -18.60 -2.67 1.49
N THR A 113 -18.44 -3.06 0.22
CA THR A 113 -19.09 -4.26 -0.35
C THR A 113 -18.24 -5.52 -0.32
N LYS A 114 -16.92 -5.40 -0.47
CA LYS A 114 -15.97 -6.51 -0.63
C LYS A 114 -14.65 -6.17 0.02
N ILE A 115 -13.85 -7.18 0.35
CA ILE A 115 -12.55 -6.98 1.02
C ILE A 115 -11.51 -6.24 0.17
N ASP A 116 -11.68 -6.22 -1.15
CA ASP A 116 -10.81 -5.56 -2.12
C ASP A 116 -11.53 -4.40 -2.82
N ALA A 117 -12.60 -3.88 -2.23
CA ALA A 117 -13.30 -2.71 -2.75
C ALA A 117 -12.54 -1.44 -2.37
N PHE A 118 -11.80 -0.90 -3.32
CA PHE A 118 -11.16 0.42 -3.23
C PHE A 118 -11.55 1.26 -4.44
N GLU A 119 -11.71 2.57 -4.25
CA GLU A 119 -11.62 3.49 -5.37
C GLU A 119 -10.22 3.40 -5.96
N TYR A 120 -10.13 3.27 -7.28
CA TYR A 120 -8.84 3.17 -7.96
C TYR A 120 -8.04 4.46 -7.75
N SER A 121 -6.82 4.32 -7.24
CA SER A 121 -5.83 5.40 -7.23
C SER A 121 -4.51 4.88 -7.78
N GLU A 122 -3.72 5.76 -8.39
CA GLU A 122 -2.40 5.43 -8.93
C GLU A 122 -1.48 4.84 -7.85
N ASP A 123 -1.66 5.23 -6.59
CA ASP A 123 -0.83 4.78 -5.48
C ASP A 123 -0.99 3.29 -5.16
N GLN A 124 -2.08 2.68 -5.61
CA GLN A 124 -2.37 1.27 -5.36
C GLN A 124 -1.68 0.35 -6.38
N VAL A 125 -1.24 0.87 -7.53
CA VAL A 125 -0.60 0.06 -8.60
C VAL A 125 0.63 -0.70 -8.10
N ILE A 126 1.32 -0.16 -7.09
CA ILE A 126 2.51 -0.79 -6.51
C ILE A 126 2.21 -2.14 -5.85
N PHE A 127 1.00 -2.33 -5.33
CA PHE A 127 0.55 -3.59 -4.76
C PHE A 127 0.44 -4.66 -5.85
N ASP A 128 -0.13 -4.30 -6.99
CA ASP A 128 -0.25 -5.18 -8.15
C ASP A 128 1.12 -5.53 -8.74
N LEU A 129 2.00 -4.53 -8.92
CA LEU A 129 3.36 -4.73 -9.44
C LEU A 129 4.20 -5.65 -8.54
N LEU A 130 4.01 -5.60 -7.23
CA LEU A 130 4.67 -6.50 -6.27
C LEU A 130 3.92 -7.82 -6.05
N ASN A 131 2.78 -8.02 -6.71
CA ASN A 131 1.88 -9.16 -6.54
C ASN A 131 1.46 -9.36 -5.07
N VAL A 132 1.12 -8.28 -4.38
CA VAL A 132 0.62 -8.26 -3.00
C VAL A 132 -0.80 -7.73 -3.02
N ARG A 133 -1.77 -8.53 -2.56
CA ARG A 133 -3.16 -8.07 -2.50
C ARG A 133 -3.35 -7.04 -1.39
N LEU A 134 -3.91 -5.88 -1.72
CA LEU A 134 -4.43 -4.92 -0.75
C LEU A 134 -5.87 -5.31 -0.38
N VAL A 135 -6.16 -5.40 0.92
CA VAL A 135 -7.50 -5.77 1.43
C VAL A 135 -7.86 -4.96 2.67
N HIS A 136 -9.15 -4.82 2.95
CA HIS A 136 -9.70 -4.21 4.16
C HIS A 136 -10.84 -5.05 4.74
N GLY A 137 -11.14 -4.86 6.03
CA GLY A 137 -12.23 -5.53 6.76
C GLY A 137 -13.45 -4.65 7.01
N TRP A 138 -13.46 -3.43 6.48
CA TRP A 138 -14.54 -2.47 6.70
C TRP A 138 -15.71 -2.75 5.75
N LEU A 139 -16.55 -3.70 6.13
CA LEU A 139 -17.67 -4.16 5.33
C LEU A 139 -19.00 -3.78 5.98
N SER A 140 -19.99 -3.46 5.16
CA SER A 140 -21.35 -3.27 5.64
C SER A 140 -22.00 -4.63 5.88
N ASP A 141 -22.58 -4.83 7.08
CA ASP A 141 -23.28 -6.06 7.44
C ASP A 141 -24.59 -6.21 6.63
N PRO A 142 -24.72 -7.24 5.77
CA PRO A 142 -25.94 -7.46 5.00
C PRO A 142 -27.18 -7.78 5.84
N GLN A 143 -27.02 -8.16 7.12
CA GLN A 143 -28.14 -8.42 8.02
C GLN A 143 -28.84 -7.12 8.47
N ASP A 144 -28.11 -6.00 8.50
CA ASP A 144 -28.69 -4.67 8.67
C ASP A 144 -29.02 -4.07 7.29
N ALA A 145 -30.14 -4.52 6.73
CA ALA A 145 -30.58 -4.11 5.39
C ALA A 145 -30.75 -2.58 5.24
N ALA A 146 -31.09 -1.88 6.33
CA ALA A 146 -31.29 -0.43 6.31
C ALA A 146 -29.95 0.30 6.13
N THR A 147 -28.95 -0.03 6.96
CA THR A 147 -27.60 0.54 6.82
C THR A 147 -26.94 0.07 5.53
N HIS A 148 -27.06 -1.22 5.20
CA HIS A 148 -26.47 -1.80 3.99
C HIS A 148 -26.99 -1.16 2.71
N GLY A 149 -28.30 -0.90 2.61
CA GLY A 149 -28.89 -0.23 1.46
C GLY A 149 -28.38 1.19 1.20
N VAL A 150 -27.86 1.87 2.23
CA VAL A 150 -27.34 3.24 2.12
C VAL A 150 -25.82 3.26 1.98
N VAL A 151 -25.12 2.50 2.83
CA VAL A 151 -23.65 2.50 2.94
C VAL A 151 -23.02 1.61 1.87
N GLY A 152 -23.63 0.48 1.57
CA GLY A 152 -23.04 -0.55 0.71
C GLY A 152 -22.66 -0.03 -0.68
N MET A 153 -23.36 0.96 -1.23
CA MET A 153 -23.10 1.47 -2.58
C MET A 153 -22.12 2.65 -2.64
N LEU A 154 -21.61 3.12 -1.50
CA LEU A 154 -20.76 4.31 -1.41
C LEU A 154 -19.32 3.93 -1.06
N THR A 155 -18.38 4.79 -1.43
CA THR A 155 -17.04 4.81 -0.86
C THR A 155 -17.01 5.59 0.45
N TYR A 156 -15.93 5.48 1.23
CA TYR A 156 -15.76 6.25 2.47
C TYR A 156 -15.92 7.76 2.23
N ASN A 157 -15.25 8.31 1.22
CA ASN A 157 -15.34 9.75 0.92
C ASN A 157 -16.78 10.18 0.55
N GLN A 158 -17.45 9.40 -0.32
CA GLN A 158 -18.85 9.66 -0.68
C GLN A 158 -19.80 9.56 0.51
N LEU A 159 -19.55 8.62 1.43
CA LEU A 159 -20.35 8.46 2.64
C LEU A 159 -20.17 9.66 3.58
N VAL A 160 -18.95 10.16 3.74
CA VAL A 160 -18.66 11.36 4.54
C VAL A 160 -19.38 12.58 3.96
N GLU A 161 -19.31 12.80 2.65
CA GLU A 161 -20.04 13.88 1.97
C GLU A 161 -21.55 13.79 2.23
N LYS A 162 -22.13 12.60 2.08
CA LYS A 162 -23.56 12.37 2.32
C LYS A 162 -23.98 12.64 3.76
N VAL A 163 -23.14 12.30 4.74
CA VAL A 163 -23.40 12.61 6.16
C VAL A 163 -23.41 14.12 6.39
N ILE A 164 -22.51 14.86 5.75
CA ILE A 164 -22.45 16.33 5.83
C ILE A 164 -23.71 16.95 5.22
N GLU A 165 -24.13 16.50 4.02
CA GLU A 165 -25.35 16.98 3.36
C GLU A 165 -26.58 16.80 4.26
N VAL A 166 -26.81 15.59 4.77
CA VAL A 166 -27.95 15.29 5.66
C VAL A 166 -27.90 16.13 6.94
N SER A 167 -26.70 16.32 7.51
CA SER A 167 -26.52 17.14 8.72
C SER A 167 -26.85 18.62 8.47
N SER A 168 -26.49 19.14 7.30
CA SER A 168 -26.76 20.53 6.92
C SER A 168 -28.25 20.80 6.70
N LEU A 169 -28.98 19.85 6.11
CA LEU A 169 -30.43 19.93 5.91
C LEU A 169 -31.23 19.83 7.21
N SER A 170 -30.62 19.28 8.26
CA SER A 170 -31.23 19.09 9.57
C SER A 170 -31.06 20.32 10.50
N GLN A 171 -30.29 21.34 10.09
CA GLN A 171 -30.18 22.59 10.85
C GLN A 171 -31.40 23.48 10.60
N PRO A 172 -32.13 23.92 11.64
CA PRO A 172 -33.26 24.83 11.47
C PRO A 172 -32.76 26.15 10.89
N SER A 173 -33.39 26.61 9.81
CA SER A 173 -33.15 27.93 9.24
C SER A 173 -33.41 29.00 10.30
N THR A 174 -32.35 29.68 10.77
CA THR A 174 -32.48 30.85 11.65
C THR A 174 -33.25 31.93 10.87
N PRO A 175 -34.45 32.34 11.31
CA PRO A 175 -35.14 33.46 10.67
C PRO A 175 -34.35 34.75 10.95
N ALA A 176 -34.23 35.60 9.93
CA ALA A 176 -33.67 36.95 10.02
C ALA A 176 -34.56 37.88 10.87
#